data_AF-A0A1E3HMZ1-F1
#
_entry.id   AF-A0A1E3HMZ1-F1
#
_cell.length_a   1.000
_cell.length_b   1.000
_cell.length_c   1.000
_cell.angle_alpha   90.00
_cell.angle_beta   90.00
_cell.angle_gamma   90.00
#
_symmetry.space_group_name_H-M   'P 1'
#
loop_
_entity.id
_entity.type
_entity.pdbx_description
1 polymer ?
#
loop_
_entity_poly.entity_id
_entity_poly.type
_entity_poly.pdbx_seq_one_letter_code
_entity_poly.pdbx_strand_id
1 'polypeptide(L)'
;MDRLQLVNCVQQALRAEGQTLAELAEAASFATALPVVMSELFNGNAEINGNVNKFEGMNPTVIVYDLCQHMVVNIVKQVTMLLGVSLPPLLMVLPCNAAAAFHMFASGKNNGVWATVIRDTQEEIAKGATPVEAFAKHSYRSTGKTVLLPGLPTKFDYEWWPHLATCPLHPEMTMTILPSYHALQDSATKGVILSSAAELEPVAVEALEAEIGKKVYMAGPQFPGVMWEGHSTIQTHSADDERVVRFLDEMKIKHGSRSVCYLSFGSAFFPLLRPELIRYIVHTLRQANTPFVFAYASGIGPVPEDLLRECEGIENGCLVRFGPQWAVLNHEATSFFITHCGSNSTGEAILAEVPIVSIPFFGDQAQYAALLTEVLHVGIDLKQTKTFQHPDLYNILYDGTVIVGPEAAIKKGDGGCMGKDEGEGRRRDEDTDEEGERDDEPEQRDGTVPFEYEGAGVHLVLHYVDHYDRSILILNNLQS
;
A
#
# COMPACT_ATOMS: atom_id res chain seq x y z
N MET A 1 15.74 22.18 0.20
CA MET A 1 15.94 21.25 -0.93
C MET A 1 17.39 21.20 -1.44
N ASP A 2 18.30 22.06 -0.97
CA ASP A 2 19.68 22.14 -1.50
C ASP A 2 20.60 20.97 -1.11
N ARG A 3 20.12 20.06 -0.27
CA ARG A 3 20.85 18.88 0.26
C ARG A 3 20.42 17.56 -0.39
N LEU A 4 19.54 17.63 -1.40
CA LEU A 4 18.95 16.48 -2.05
C LEU A 4 19.17 16.49 -3.57
N GLN A 5 19.62 15.36 -4.09
CA GLN A 5 19.59 15.09 -5.53
C GLN A 5 18.98 13.71 -5.75
N LEU A 6 17.96 13.68 -6.61
CA LEU A 6 17.44 12.45 -7.18
C LEU A 6 18.26 12.14 -8.44
N VAL A 7 18.85 10.94 -8.50
CA VAL A 7 19.55 10.46 -9.69
C VAL A 7 18.73 9.32 -10.26
N ASN A 8 18.18 9.54 -11.44
CA ASN A 8 17.45 8.51 -12.17
C ASN A 8 18.47 7.64 -12.94
N CYS A 9 18.46 6.33 -12.68
CA CYS A 9 19.45 5.40 -13.24
C CYS A 9 18.91 4.67 -14.47
N VAL A 10 17.82 5.13 -15.07
CA VAL A 10 17.19 4.54 -16.25
C VAL A 10 17.42 5.42 -17.48
N GLN A 11 17.56 4.80 -18.65
CA GLN A 11 17.56 5.57 -19.91
C GLN A 11 16.22 6.27 -20.13
N GLN A 12 16.26 7.56 -20.43
CA GLN A 12 15.08 8.43 -20.56
C GLN A 12 14.03 7.91 -21.57
N ALA A 13 14.45 7.11 -22.55
CA ALA A 13 13.59 6.52 -23.59
C ALA A 13 12.81 5.26 -23.17
N LEU A 14 13.09 4.69 -21.98
CA LEU A 14 12.48 3.45 -21.50
C LEU A 14 11.33 3.67 -20.51
N ARG A 15 10.95 4.92 -20.24
CA ARG A 15 9.78 5.26 -19.41
C ARG A 15 8.50 4.84 -20.15
N ALA A 16 8.04 3.61 -19.90
CA ALA A 16 6.81 3.11 -20.48
C ALA A 16 5.89 2.63 -19.36
N GLU A 17 4.78 3.33 -19.16
CA GLU A 17 3.72 2.88 -18.27
C GLU A 17 2.97 1.71 -18.92
N GLY A 18 2.89 0.57 -18.22
CA GLY A 18 1.92 -0.48 -18.52
C GLY A 18 2.26 -1.42 -19.68
N GLN A 19 3.54 -1.64 -20.00
CA GLN A 19 3.97 -2.71 -20.91
C GLN A 19 5.07 -3.58 -20.28
N THR A 20 4.75 -4.85 -19.99
CA THR A 20 5.64 -5.81 -19.32
C THR A 20 7.02 -5.97 -19.99
N LEU A 21 7.07 -5.92 -21.32
CA LEU A 21 8.36 -5.99 -22.05
C LEU A 21 9.21 -4.73 -21.85
N ALA A 22 8.57 -3.56 -21.74
CA ALA A 22 9.27 -2.32 -21.50
C ALA A 22 9.77 -2.23 -20.06
N GLU A 23 8.99 -2.70 -19.08
CA GLU A 23 9.41 -2.83 -17.67
C GLU A 23 10.61 -3.79 -17.49
N LEU A 24 10.63 -4.91 -18.23
CA LEU A 24 11.77 -5.84 -18.25
C LEU A 24 13.00 -5.24 -18.95
N ALA A 25 12.82 -4.50 -20.05
CA ALA A 25 13.90 -3.80 -20.73
C ALA A 25 14.48 -2.68 -19.85
N GLU A 26 13.59 -1.97 -19.15
CA GLU A 26 13.97 -1.07 -18.09
C GLU A 26 14.79 -1.84 -17.07
N ALA A 27 14.35 -3.03 -16.60
CA ALA A 27 14.99 -3.88 -15.53
C ALA A 27 16.47 -4.11 -15.82
N ALA A 28 16.71 -4.57 -17.05
CA ALA A 28 18.04 -4.77 -17.58
C ALA A 28 18.83 -3.45 -17.68
N SER A 29 18.21 -2.37 -18.14
CA SER A 29 18.85 -1.05 -18.27
C SER A 29 19.34 -0.53 -16.91
N PHE A 30 18.50 -0.54 -15.88
CA PHE A 30 18.86 -0.11 -14.53
C PHE A 30 20.03 -0.91 -13.96
N ALA A 31 19.96 -2.25 -14.03
CA ALA A 31 21.02 -3.11 -13.52
C ALA A 31 22.37 -2.87 -14.23
N THR A 32 22.34 -2.49 -15.51
CA THR A 32 23.54 -2.20 -16.30
C THR A 32 24.07 -0.79 -16.04
N ALA A 33 23.19 0.20 -15.90
CA ALA A 33 23.56 1.60 -15.72
C ALA A 33 24.02 1.91 -14.29
N LEU A 34 23.45 1.23 -13.30
CA LEU A 34 23.66 1.53 -11.88
C LEU A 34 25.15 1.51 -11.44
N PRO A 35 26.00 0.53 -11.82
CA PRO A 35 27.42 0.55 -11.48
C PRO A 35 28.15 1.77 -12.06
N VAL A 36 27.81 2.18 -13.29
CA VAL A 36 28.40 3.35 -13.95
C VAL A 36 27.98 4.62 -13.22
N VAL A 37 26.67 4.80 -12.99
CA VAL A 37 26.11 5.93 -12.23
C VAL A 37 26.77 6.06 -10.87
N MET A 38 26.90 4.95 -10.13
CA MET A 38 27.57 4.96 -8.82
C MET A 38 29.05 5.33 -8.95
N SER A 39 29.76 4.81 -9.94
CA SER A 39 31.17 5.17 -10.15
C SER A 39 31.35 6.65 -10.49
N GLU A 40 30.49 7.23 -11.34
CA GLU A 40 30.53 8.65 -11.69
C GLU A 40 30.27 9.53 -10.48
N LEU A 41 29.28 9.13 -9.67
CA LEU A 41 28.92 9.81 -8.43
C LEU A 41 30.05 9.82 -7.40
N PHE A 42 30.68 8.67 -7.14
CA PHE A 42 31.80 8.56 -6.19
C PHE A 42 33.13 9.12 -6.73
N ASN A 43 33.25 9.37 -8.04
CA ASN A 43 34.37 10.13 -8.61
C ASN A 43 34.15 11.65 -8.54
N GLY A 44 32.97 12.09 -8.09
CA GLY A 44 32.63 13.51 -7.98
C GLY A 44 32.44 14.19 -9.32
N ASN A 45 32.02 13.45 -10.37
CA ASN A 45 31.83 14.02 -11.70
C ASN A 45 30.77 15.13 -11.72
N ALA A 46 30.96 16.16 -12.54
CA ALA A 46 29.99 17.25 -12.76
C ALA A 46 28.68 16.78 -13.43
N GLU A 47 28.74 15.66 -14.14
CA GLU A 47 27.60 15.07 -14.85
C GLU A 47 27.54 13.58 -14.54
N ILE A 48 26.32 13.08 -14.29
CA ILE A 48 26.04 11.68 -13.99
C ILE A 48 24.90 11.23 -14.91
N ASN A 49 25.18 10.28 -15.80
CA ASN A 49 24.20 9.74 -16.75
C ASN A 49 23.36 10.83 -17.46
N GLY A 50 24.01 11.87 -17.98
CA GLY A 50 23.32 12.97 -18.69
C GLY A 50 22.72 14.07 -17.82
N ASN A 51 22.84 13.98 -16.48
CA ASN A 51 22.25 14.94 -15.55
C ASN A 51 23.33 15.71 -14.79
N VAL A 52 23.09 17.01 -14.56
CA VAL A 52 23.97 17.85 -13.75
C VAL A 52 24.03 17.31 -12.31
N ASN A 53 25.23 17.01 -11.82
CA ASN A 53 25.48 16.65 -10.44
C ASN A 53 25.54 17.91 -9.57
N LYS A 54 24.56 18.10 -8.68
CA LYS A 54 24.54 19.21 -7.72
C LYS A 54 25.63 19.08 -6.66
N PHE A 55 26.21 17.89 -6.52
CA PHE A 55 27.22 17.55 -5.54
C PHE A 55 28.55 17.18 -6.20
N GLU A 56 28.91 17.89 -7.28
CA GLU A 56 30.23 17.76 -7.90
C GLU A 56 31.35 17.81 -6.84
N GLY A 57 32.32 16.89 -6.95
CA GLY A 57 33.42 16.76 -6.01
C GLY A 57 33.07 16.25 -4.61
N MET A 58 31.81 15.92 -4.33
CA MET A 58 31.37 15.42 -3.02
C MET A 58 30.85 13.97 -3.08
N ASN A 59 31.44 13.11 -2.25
CA ASN A 59 30.97 11.73 -2.11
C ASN A 59 29.63 11.68 -1.37
N PRO A 60 28.73 10.75 -1.75
CA PRO A 60 27.50 10.46 -1.02
C PRO A 60 27.75 10.20 0.47
N THR A 61 26.99 10.87 1.34
CA THR A 61 27.05 10.62 2.80
C THR A 61 26.04 9.58 3.29
N VAL A 62 24.93 9.42 2.57
CA VAL A 62 23.90 8.38 2.80
C VAL A 62 23.31 8.00 1.44
N ILE A 63 23.02 6.71 1.24
CA ILE A 63 22.29 6.22 0.07
C ILE A 63 20.97 5.62 0.50
N VAL A 64 19.87 6.06 -0.10
CA VAL A 64 18.52 5.55 0.17
C VAL A 64 18.03 4.81 -1.07
N TYR A 65 17.55 3.58 -0.91
CA TYR A 65 17.13 2.71 -2.01
C TYR A 65 15.82 1.99 -1.69
N ASP A 66 15.01 1.72 -2.72
CA ASP A 66 13.77 0.95 -2.58
C ASP A 66 14.05 -0.55 -2.39
N LEU A 67 13.18 -1.30 -1.68
CA LEU A 67 13.36 -2.75 -1.51
C LEU A 67 13.50 -3.52 -2.84
N CYS A 68 12.81 -3.09 -3.88
CA CYS A 68 12.89 -3.71 -5.21
C CYS A 68 14.29 -3.51 -5.82
N GLN A 69 15.02 -2.49 -5.36
CA GLN A 69 16.38 -2.16 -5.76
C GLN A 69 17.45 -2.78 -4.83
N HIS A 70 17.15 -3.92 -4.21
CA HIS A 70 18.04 -4.67 -3.32
C HIS A 70 19.49 -4.87 -3.82
N MET A 71 19.74 -4.88 -5.14
CA MET A 71 21.08 -4.99 -5.74
C MET A 71 21.99 -3.78 -5.45
N VAL A 72 21.42 -2.62 -5.09
CA VAL A 72 22.16 -1.38 -4.75
C VAL A 72 23.21 -1.66 -3.68
N VAL A 73 22.89 -2.47 -2.67
CA VAL A 73 23.82 -2.80 -1.57
C VAL A 73 25.13 -3.38 -2.10
N ASN A 74 25.05 -4.38 -2.98
CA ASN A 74 26.24 -5.04 -3.52
C ASN A 74 27.02 -4.14 -4.47
N ILE A 75 26.32 -3.37 -5.31
CA ILE A 75 26.96 -2.48 -6.29
C ILE A 75 27.72 -1.36 -5.57
N VAL A 76 27.11 -0.69 -4.58
CA VAL A 76 27.78 0.37 -3.82
C VAL A 76 29.01 -0.18 -3.10
N LYS A 77 28.93 -1.36 -2.47
CA LYS A 77 30.09 -2.01 -1.83
C LYS A 77 31.23 -2.27 -2.81
N GLN A 78 30.91 -2.77 -4.01
CA GLN A 78 31.92 -3.03 -5.04
C GLN A 78 32.56 -1.73 -5.56
N VAL A 79 31.75 -0.72 -5.89
CA VAL A 79 32.23 0.58 -6.40
C VAL A 79 33.12 1.27 -5.36
N THR A 80 32.66 1.36 -4.11
CA THR A 80 33.44 2.02 -3.04
C THR A 80 34.77 1.32 -2.76
N MET A 81 34.77 -0.02 -2.79
CA MET A 81 36.00 -0.82 -2.68
C MET A 81 36.96 -0.56 -3.84
N LEU A 82 36.48 -0.53 -5.09
CA LEU A 82 37.31 -0.30 -6.28
C LEU A 82 37.91 1.11 -6.31
N LEU A 83 37.17 2.12 -5.87
CA LEU A 83 37.62 3.51 -5.81
C LEU A 83 38.43 3.82 -4.55
N GLY A 84 38.51 2.91 -3.58
CA GLY A 84 39.22 3.13 -2.32
C GLY A 84 38.57 4.21 -1.43
N VAL A 85 37.26 4.41 -1.56
CA VAL A 85 36.48 5.38 -0.77
C VAL A 85 35.70 4.68 0.35
N SER A 86 35.27 5.45 1.35
CA SER A 86 34.44 4.91 2.44
C SER A 86 33.05 4.52 1.94
N LEU A 87 32.53 3.39 2.42
CA LEU A 87 31.17 2.95 2.18
C LEU A 87 30.19 3.80 3.01
N PRO A 88 29.32 4.62 2.41
CA PRO A 88 28.31 5.34 3.17
C PRO A 88 27.27 4.36 3.76
N PRO A 89 26.59 4.73 4.86
CA PRO A 89 25.43 3.98 5.34
C PRO A 89 24.32 3.96 4.28
N LEU A 90 23.64 2.82 4.19
CA LEU A 90 22.48 2.65 3.32
C LEU A 90 21.18 2.58 4.14
N LEU A 91 20.09 3.15 3.61
CA LEU A 91 18.75 3.03 4.17
C LEU A 91 17.82 2.41 3.13
N MET A 92 17.04 1.40 3.52
CA MET A 92 16.06 0.78 2.65
C MET A 92 14.69 1.43 2.84
N VAL A 93 14.02 1.81 1.76
CA VAL A 93 12.61 2.23 1.78
C VAL A 93 11.74 0.99 1.68
N LEU A 94 10.82 0.86 2.64
CA LEU A 94 9.74 -0.11 2.64
C LEU A 94 8.43 0.66 2.48
N PRO A 95 7.79 0.69 1.30
CA PRO A 95 6.58 1.45 1.04
C PRO A 95 5.34 0.71 1.60
N CYS A 96 5.37 0.43 2.89
CA CYS A 96 4.35 -0.29 3.62
C CYS A 96 4.31 0.15 5.09
N ASN A 97 3.34 -0.39 5.82
CA ASN A 97 3.17 -0.17 7.25
C ASN A 97 4.12 -1.05 8.09
N ALA A 98 4.24 -0.74 9.38
CA ALA A 98 5.19 -1.44 10.25
C ALA A 98 4.81 -2.92 10.44
N ALA A 99 3.51 -3.23 10.51
CA ALA A 99 3.05 -4.61 10.64
C ALA A 99 3.35 -5.45 9.38
N ALA A 100 3.20 -4.90 8.16
CA ALA A 100 3.57 -5.61 6.95
C ALA A 100 5.09 -5.78 6.83
N ALA A 101 5.87 -4.74 7.15
CA ALA A 101 7.32 -4.85 7.20
C ALA A 101 7.78 -5.95 8.16
N PHE A 102 7.18 -6.03 9.36
CA PHE A 102 7.44 -7.12 10.30
C PHE A 102 7.08 -8.48 9.69
N HIS A 103 5.87 -8.63 9.15
CA HIS A 103 5.42 -9.89 8.57
C HIS A 103 6.34 -10.37 7.44
N MET A 104 6.81 -9.46 6.59
CA MET A 104 7.70 -9.78 5.48
C MET A 104 9.12 -10.13 5.94
N PHE A 105 9.71 -9.31 6.80
CA PHE A 105 11.15 -9.32 7.09
C PHE A 105 11.56 -9.92 8.43
N ALA A 106 10.61 -10.32 9.28
CA ALA A 106 10.93 -11.04 10.49
C ALA A 106 11.68 -12.36 10.19
N SER A 107 12.30 -12.91 11.21
CA SER A 107 12.89 -14.24 11.15
C SER A 107 11.78 -15.32 11.05
N GLY A 108 12.15 -16.50 10.56
CA GLY A 108 11.22 -17.64 10.50
C GLY A 108 10.73 -18.11 11.89
N LYS A 109 11.38 -17.70 12.98
CA LYS A 109 10.90 -17.96 14.36
C LYS A 109 9.68 -17.11 14.70
N ASN A 110 9.60 -15.91 14.14
CA ASN A 110 8.55 -14.93 14.35
C ASN A 110 7.60 -14.86 13.13
N ASN A 111 7.46 -15.97 12.39
CA ASN A 111 6.58 -16.11 11.23
C ASN A 111 6.91 -15.18 10.05
N GLY A 112 8.17 -14.77 9.90
CA GLY A 112 8.58 -13.99 8.74
C GLY A 112 8.38 -14.73 7.42
N VAL A 113 7.65 -14.09 6.49
CA VAL A 113 7.29 -14.67 5.18
C VAL A 113 8.54 -14.93 4.36
N TRP A 114 9.42 -13.93 4.19
CA TRP A 114 10.60 -14.09 3.35
C TRP A 114 11.60 -15.09 3.89
N ALA A 115 11.85 -15.09 5.20
CA ALA A 115 12.70 -16.09 5.85
C ALA A 115 12.18 -17.53 5.59
N THR A 116 10.86 -17.71 5.64
CA THR A 116 10.20 -19.01 5.42
C THR A 116 10.28 -19.43 3.96
N VAL A 117 9.95 -18.55 3.03
CA VAL A 117 10.02 -18.82 1.58
C VAL A 117 11.45 -19.13 1.16
N ILE A 118 12.46 -18.39 1.62
CA ILE A 118 13.87 -18.66 1.31
C ILE A 118 14.26 -20.07 1.75
N ARG A 119 13.98 -20.43 3.00
CA ARG A 119 14.30 -21.77 3.52
C ARG A 119 13.62 -22.86 2.70
N ASP A 120 12.29 -22.78 2.56
CA ASP A 120 11.49 -23.84 1.95
C ASP A 120 11.84 -24.01 0.45
N THR A 121 12.08 -22.90 -0.26
CA THR A 121 12.49 -22.95 -1.68
C THR A 121 13.89 -23.53 -1.86
N GLN A 122 14.86 -23.16 -1.00
CA GLN A 122 16.21 -23.74 -1.03
C GLN A 122 16.21 -25.24 -0.76
N GLU A 123 15.41 -25.69 0.20
CA GLU A 123 15.22 -27.12 0.49
C GLU A 123 14.61 -27.87 -0.69
N GLU A 124 13.65 -27.27 -1.39
CA GLU A 124 13.01 -27.88 -2.56
C GLU A 124 13.97 -27.95 -3.76
N ILE A 125 14.75 -26.89 -3.99
CA ILE A 125 15.79 -26.85 -5.03
C ILE A 125 16.88 -27.89 -4.74
N ALA A 126 17.28 -28.06 -3.47
CA ALA A 126 18.24 -29.09 -3.07
C ALA A 126 17.73 -30.52 -3.33
N LYS A 127 16.41 -30.73 -3.42
CA LYS A 127 15.76 -32.00 -3.79
C LYS A 127 15.60 -32.17 -5.32
N GLY A 128 16.05 -31.19 -6.12
CA GLY A 128 16.05 -31.24 -7.58
C GLY A 128 14.93 -30.46 -8.27
N ALA A 129 14.11 -29.69 -7.53
CA ALA A 129 13.13 -28.81 -8.15
C ALA A 129 13.81 -27.63 -8.86
N THR A 130 13.21 -27.15 -9.94
CA THR A 130 13.64 -25.87 -10.53
C THR A 130 13.26 -24.71 -9.60
N PRO A 131 13.94 -23.54 -9.70
CA PRO A 131 13.56 -22.37 -8.92
C PRO A 131 12.10 -21.98 -9.09
N VAL A 132 11.58 -21.97 -10.32
CA VAL A 132 10.18 -21.59 -10.59
C VAL A 132 9.21 -22.54 -9.90
N GLU A 133 9.42 -23.85 -9.96
CA GLU A 133 8.58 -24.85 -9.28
C GLU A 133 8.63 -24.69 -7.74
N ALA A 134 9.81 -24.45 -7.19
CA ALA A 134 9.99 -24.26 -5.76
C ALA A 134 9.24 -23.01 -5.27
N PHE A 135 9.36 -21.88 -5.98
CA PHE A 135 8.66 -20.65 -5.64
C PHE A 135 7.16 -20.77 -5.88
N ALA A 136 6.70 -21.42 -6.95
CA ALA A 136 5.28 -21.68 -7.19
C ALA A 136 4.63 -22.45 -6.03
N LYS A 137 5.40 -23.34 -5.40
CA LYS A 137 4.93 -24.16 -4.28
C LYS A 137 4.92 -23.44 -2.94
N HIS A 138 5.88 -22.53 -2.71
CA HIS A 138 6.15 -22.00 -1.37
C HIS A 138 5.84 -20.51 -1.21
N SER A 139 5.78 -19.73 -2.29
CA SER A 139 5.37 -18.33 -2.24
C SER A 139 3.91 -18.21 -1.79
N TYR A 140 3.67 -17.48 -0.71
CA TYR A 140 2.33 -17.26 -0.13
C TYR A 140 1.55 -18.56 0.14
N ARG A 141 2.26 -19.65 0.47
CA ARG A 141 1.63 -20.94 0.77
C ARG A 141 0.79 -20.83 2.04
N SER A 142 -0.45 -21.27 1.94
CA SER A 142 -1.38 -21.37 3.07
C SER A 142 -1.23 -22.70 3.80
N THR A 143 -1.09 -22.67 5.11
CA THR A 143 -0.91 -23.86 5.99
C THR A 143 -2.00 -23.99 7.05
N GLY A 144 -2.84 -22.97 7.23
CA GLY A 144 -3.89 -22.95 8.26
C GLY A 144 -3.36 -22.69 9.66
N LYS A 145 -2.09 -22.27 9.80
CA LYS A 145 -1.51 -21.90 11.09
C LYS A 145 -1.89 -20.48 11.44
N THR A 146 -2.06 -20.22 12.73
CA THR A 146 -2.25 -18.87 13.24
C THR A 146 -0.94 -18.10 13.26
N VAL A 147 -0.99 -16.86 12.77
CA VAL A 147 0.09 -15.88 12.74
C VAL A 147 -0.32 -14.70 13.60
N LEU A 148 0.52 -14.38 14.58
CA LEU A 148 0.43 -13.17 15.39
C LEU A 148 1.37 -12.13 14.79
N LEU A 149 0.81 -11.01 14.34
CA LEU A 149 1.57 -9.83 13.94
C LEU A 149 1.48 -8.77 15.05
N PRO A 150 2.58 -8.12 15.42
CA PRO A 150 2.55 -7.07 16.43
C PRO A 150 1.51 -6.00 16.12
N GLY A 151 0.66 -5.67 17.09
CA GLY A 151 -0.39 -4.66 16.95
C GLY A 151 -1.62 -5.07 16.14
N LEU A 152 -1.69 -6.30 15.60
CA LEU A 152 -2.84 -6.79 14.83
C LEU A 152 -3.48 -8.05 15.47
N PRO A 153 -4.74 -8.37 15.13
CA PRO A 153 -5.37 -9.62 15.55
C PRO A 153 -4.57 -10.86 15.11
N THR A 154 -4.63 -11.92 15.92
CA THR A 154 -4.11 -13.23 15.52
C THR A 154 -5.02 -13.84 14.46
N LYS A 155 -4.48 -14.11 13.27
CA LYS A 155 -5.24 -14.63 12.13
C LYS A 155 -4.63 -15.90 11.59
N PHE A 156 -5.38 -16.68 10.80
CA PHE A 156 -4.74 -17.73 10.01
C PHE A 156 -3.86 -17.14 8.91
N ASP A 157 -2.80 -17.84 8.53
CA ASP A 157 -1.84 -17.38 7.53
C ASP A 157 -2.48 -16.98 6.19
N TYR A 158 -3.46 -17.75 5.72
CA TYR A 158 -4.18 -17.48 4.48
C TYR A 158 -5.04 -16.21 4.49
N GLU A 159 -5.33 -15.64 5.67
CA GLU A 159 -6.07 -14.38 5.77
C GLU A 159 -5.22 -13.16 5.40
N TRP A 160 -3.89 -13.30 5.33
CA TRP A 160 -2.96 -12.22 4.95
C TRP A 160 -2.76 -12.07 3.43
N TRP A 161 -3.41 -12.92 2.63
CA TRP A 161 -3.47 -12.78 1.16
C TRP A 161 -4.83 -13.26 0.62
N PRO A 162 -5.94 -12.64 1.08
CA PRO A 162 -7.26 -13.25 1.04
C PRO A 162 -7.93 -13.22 -0.34
N HIS A 163 -7.37 -12.50 -1.31
CA HIS A 163 -7.82 -12.51 -2.72
C HIS A 163 -6.70 -12.90 -3.69
N LEU A 164 -5.62 -13.54 -3.21
CA LEU A 164 -4.48 -13.93 -4.04
C LEU A 164 -4.90 -14.78 -5.25
N ALA A 165 -5.90 -15.65 -5.10
CA ALA A 165 -6.40 -16.52 -6.17
C ALA A 165 -7.17 -15.77 -7.27
N THR A 166 -7.49 -14.49 -7.07
CA THR A 166 -8.16 -13.65 -8.07
C THR A 166 -7.18 -12.95 -9.01
N CYS A 167 -5.88 -12.92 -8.68
CA CYS A 167 -4.85 -12.26 -9.47
C CYS A 167 -3.91 -13.30 -10.10
N PRO A 168 -3.58 -13.19 -11.40
CA PRO A 168 -2.68 -14.10 -12.09
C PRO A 168 -1.21 -13.76 -11.79
N LEU A 169 -0.82 -13.80 -10.52
CA LEU A 169 0.55 -13.47 -10.12
C LEU A 169 1.50 -14.62 -10.45
N HIS A 170 2.62 -14.30 -11.10
CA HIS A 170 3.63 -15.29 -11.43
C HIS A 170 4.67 -15.42 -10.29
N PRO A 171 5.13 -16.66 -9.96
CA PRO A 171 6.15 -16.90 -8.95
C PRO A 171 7.41 -16.03 -9.06
N GLU A 172 7.88 -15.71 -10.27
CA GLU A 172 9.03 -14.82 -10.45
C GLU A 172 8.87 -13.43 -9.86
N MET A 173 7.65 -12.90 -9.66
CA MET A 173 7.49 -11.64 -8.93
C MET A 173 7.98 -11.75 -7.49
N THR A 174 7.81 -12.91 -6.86
CA THR A 174 8.40 -13.16 -5.54
C THR A 174 9.90 -13.35 -5.65
N MET A 175 10.38 -14.05 -6.69
CA MET A 175 11.82 -14.27 -6.91
C MET A 175 12.61 -12.96 -7.08
N THR A 176 12.02 -11.93 -7.68
CA THR A 176 12.70 -10.63 -7.90
C THR A 176 12.81 -9.79 -6.63
N ILE A 177 11.84 -9.90 -5.71
CA ILE A 177 11.79 -9.09 -4.49
C ILE A 177 12.45 -9.81 -3.31
N LEU A 178 12.42 -11.15 -3.26
CA LEU A 178 12.91 -11.94 -2.13
C LEU A 178 14.36 -11.63 -1.69
N PRO A 179 15.33 -11.32 -2.58
CA PRO A 179 16.68 -11.02 -2.13
C PRO A 179 16.79 -9.68 -1.37
N SER A 180 15.73 -8.85 -1.35
CA SER A 180 15.62 -7.71 -0.43
C SER A 180 15.75 -8.13 1.03
N TYR A 181 15.34 -9.35 1.41
CA TYR A 181 15.54 -9.87 2.77
C TYR A 181 17.02 -9.89 3.17
N HIS A 182 17.89 -10.34 2.27
CA HIS A 182 19.34 -10.32 2.51
C HIS A 182 19.93 -8.92 2.43
N ALA A 183 19.44 -8.06 1.53
CA ALA A 183 19.84 -6.66 1.47
C ALA A 183 19.49 -5.91 2.77
N LEU A 184 18.35 -6.23 3.39
CA LEU A 184 17.99 -5.70 4.70
C LEU A 184 18.90 -6.23 5.79
N GLN A 185 19.36 -7.48 5.73
CA GLN A 185 20.27 -8.05 6.73
C GLN A 185 21.72 -7.54 6.60
N ASP A 186 22.16 -7.11 5.41
CA ASP A 186 23.54 -6.66 5.19
C ASP A 186 23.93 -5.54 6.17
N SER A 187 25.14 -5.64 6.73
CA SER A 187 25.69 -4.68 7.69
C SER A 187 25.79 -3.25 7.15
N ALA A 188 25.82 -3.05 5.83
CA ALA A 188 25.87 -1.74 5.20
C ALA A 188 24.52 -1.01 5.28
N THR A 189 23.42 -1.76 5.29
CA THR A 189 22.06 -1.24 5.51
C THR A 189 21.88 -0.94 7.00
N LYS A 190 21.71 0.32 7.38
CA LYS A 190 21.67 0.76 8.78
C LYS A 190 20.27 0.96 9.35
N GLY A 191 19.26 1.02 8.49
CA GLY A 191 17.88 1.22 8.90
C GLY A 191 16.92 1.12 7.72
N VAL A 192 15.64 1.21 8.06
CA VAL A 192 14.53 1.21 7.10
C VAL A 192 13.70 2.47 7.24
N ILE A 193 13.14 2.94 6.13
CA ILE A 193 12.20 4.06 6.09
C ILE A 193 10.84 3.52 5.69
N LEU A 194 9.81 3.79 6.49
CA LEU A 194 8.45 3.35 6.24
C LEU A 194 7.55 4.54 5.88
N SER A 195 6.57 4.29 5.02
CA SER A 195 5.61 5.30 4.53
C SER A 195 4.35 5.45 5.39
N SER A 196 4.31 4.81 6.56
CA SER A 196 3.23 4.94 7.56
C SER A 196 3.58 5.97 8.65
N ALA A 197 2.58 6.41 9.41
CA ALA A 197 2.74 7.28 10.57
C ALA A 197 3.03 6.45 11.83
N ALA A 198 3.93 6.94 12.70
CA ALA A 198 4.34 6.20 13.90
C ALA A 198 3.18 5.96 14.87
N GLU A 199 2.26 6.91 14.92
CA GLU A 199 1.09 6.96 15.79
C GLU A 199 0.06 5.88 15.45
N LEU A 200 0.03 5.41 14.19
CA LEU A 200 -0.91 4.38 13.76
C LEU A 200 -0.52 2.99 14.26
N GLU A 201 0.77 2.73 14.48
CA GLU A 201 1.27 1.37 14.71
C GLU A 201 2.44 1.28 15.72
N PRO A 202 2.37 1.95 16.89
CA PRO A 202 3.52 2.04 17.79
C PRO A 202 4.07 0.67 18.23
N VAL A 203 3.17 -0.31 18.46
CA VAL A 203 3.54 -1.68 18.83
C VAL A 203 4.31 -2.39 17.71
N ALA A 204 3.91 -2.20 16.45
CA ALA A 204 4.57 -2.84 15.33
C ALA A 204 5.92 -2.18 15.01
N VAL A 205 6.03 -0.87 15.19
CA VAL A 205 7.30 -0.14 15.03
C VAL A 205 8.34 -0.66 16.02
N GLU A 206 8.00 -0.72 17.31
CA GLU A 206 8.91 -1.21 18.35
C GLU A 206 9.34 -2.66 18.10
N ALA A 207 8.36 -3.53 17.77
CA ALA A 207 8.64 -4.93 17.48
C ALA A 207 9.52 -5.11 16.23
N LEU A 208 9.31 -4.29 15.19
CA LEU A 208 10.13 -4.32 13.98
C LEU A 208 11.56 -3.89 14.27
N GLU A 209 11.79 -2.79 14.99
CA GLU A 209 13.14 -2.34 15.37
C GLU A 209 13.88 -3.43 16.15
N ALA A 210 13.19 -4.08 17.10
CA ALA A 210 13.75 -5.16 17.90
C ALA A 210 14.10 -6.41 17.05
N GLU A 211 13.23 -6.79 16.12
CA GLU A 211 13.41 -7.97 15.28
C GLU A 211 14.56 -7.82 14.29
N ILE A 212 14.64 -6.67 13.61
CA ILE A 212 15.67 -6.45 12.57
C ILE A 212 16.98 -5.92 13.15
N GLY A 213 16.97 -5.42 14.39
CA GLY A 213 18.15 -4.83 15.05
C GLY A 213 18.67 -3.56 14.37
N LYS A 214 17.80 -2.82 13.69
CA LYS A 214 18.12 -1.62 12.91
C LYS A 214 17.07 -0.55 13.16
N LYS A 215 17.45 0.71 12.94
CA LYS A 215 16.55 1.85 13.14
C LYS A 215 15.41 1.81 12.13
N VAL A 216 14.19 2.03 12.59
CA VAL A 216 13.00 2.27 11.78
C VAL A 216 12.72 3.77 11.80
N TYR A 217 12.74 4.38 10.63
CA TYR A 217 12.38 5.77 10.42
C TYR A 217 10.95 5.82 9.86
N MET A 218 10.01 6.23 10.70
CA MET A 218 8.64 6.49 10.27
C MET A 218 8.62 7.85 9.57
N ALA A 219 8.38 7.83 8.26
CA ALA A 219 8.41 9.01 7.41
C ALA A 219 7.13 9.06 6.59
N GLY A 220 5.97 8.92 7.22
CA GLY A 220 4.72 8.74 6.50
C GLY A 220 3.50 9.42 7.12
N PRO A 221 2.42 9.55 6.33
CA PRO A 221 2.40 9.40 4.87
C PRO A 221 3.13 10.55 4.13
N GLN A 222 3.55 10.33 2.87
CA GLN A 222 4.32 11.30 2.08
C GLN A 222 3.45 11.92 0.98
N PHE A 223 2.86 13.07 1.27
CA PHE A 223 2.01 13.80 0.32
C PHE A 223 2.49 15.25 0.12
N PRO A 224 2.17 15.88 -1.02
CA PRO A 224 2.44 17.30 -1.25
C PRO A 224 1.88 18.17 -0.11
N GLY A 225 2.60 19.24 0.26
CA GLY A 225 2.22 20.15 1.36
C GLY A 225 0.77 20.63 1.30
N VAL A 226 0.27 20.90 0.09
CA VAL A 226 -1.12 21.33 -0.15
C VAL A 226 -2.18 20.33 0.34
N MET A 227 -1.87 19.02 0.43
CA MET A 227 -2.80 18.03 0.99
C MET A 227 -2.90 18.13 2.52
N TRP A 228 -1.86 18.61 3.19
CA TRP A 228 -1.80 18.80 4.64
C TRP A 228 -2.43 20.11 5.10
N GLU A 229 -2.46 21.12 4.23
CA GLU A 229 -3.01 22.44 4.53
C GLU A 229 -4.55 22.45 4.55
N GLY A 230 -5.21 21.33 4.28
CA GLY A 230 -6.68 21.23 4.19
C GLY A 230 -7.28 22.05 3.02
N HIS A 231 -6.44 22.69 2.21
CA HIS A 231 -6.86 23.51 1.07
C HIS A 231 -7.14 22.63 -0.15
N SER A 232 -8.42 22.25 -0.26
CA SER A 232 -9.04 21.58 -1.39
C SER A 232 -8.97 22.43 -2.67
N THR A 233 -7.85 22.40 -3.40
CA THR A 233 -7.91 22.64 -4.84
C THR A 233 -7.98 21.30 -5.54
N ILE A 234 -9.17 20.97 -6.06
CA ILE A 234 -9.33 19.88 -6.99
C ILE A 234 -8.48 20.23 -8.23
N GLN A 235 -7.38 19.50 -8.40
CA GLN A 235 -6.54 19.64 -9.58
C GLN A 235 -6.94 18.56 -10.57
N THR A 236 -7.26 18.98 -11.79
CA THR A 236 -7.52 18.11 -12.93
C THR A 236 -6.37 18.24 -13.92
N HIS A 237 -5.85 17.13 -14.41
CA HIS A 237 -4.75 17.09 -15.36
C HIS A 237 -5.18 16.55 -16.72
N SER A 238 -6.41 16.05 -16.84
CA SER A 238 -6.98 15.49 -18.06
C SER A 238 -8.47 15.80 -18.22
N ALA A 239 -8.99 15.60 -19.44
CA ALA A 239 -10.42 15.68 -19.72
C ALA A 239 -11.23 14.60 -18.96
N ASP A 240 -10.62 13.45 -18.65
CA ASP A 240 -11.25 12.42 -17.83
C ASP A 240 -11.35 12.87 -16.37
N ASP A 241 -10.35 13.57 -15.84
CA ASP A 241 -10.41 14.13 -14.49
C ASP A 241 -11.54 15.16 -14.38
N GLU A 242 -11.64 16.06 -15.36
CA GLU A 242 -12.72 17.05 -15.43
C GLU A 242 -14.11 16.39 -15.52
N ARG A 243 -14.22 15.28 -16.26
CA ARG A 243 -15.45 14.49 -16.37
C ARG A 243 -15.83 13.84 -15.03
N VAL A 244 -14.86 13.27 -14.31
CA VAL A 244 -15.07 12.66 -12.99
C VAL A 244 -15.51 13.72 -11.97
N VAL A 245 -14.86 14.88 -11.94
CA VAL A 245 -15.22 15.97 -11.01
C VAL A 245 -16.62 16.49 -11.31
N ARG A 246 -16.96 16.72 -12.58
CA ARG A 246 -18.31 17.14 -12.98
C ARG A 246 -19.37 16.12 -12.56
N PHE A 247 -19.09 14.83 -12.72
CA PHE A 247 -19.98 13.78 -12.26
C PHE A 247 -20.19 13.85 -10.74
N LEU A 248 -19.13 14.10 -9.96
CA LEU A 248 -19.23 14.25 -8.50
C LEU A 248 -20.07 15.47 -8.10
N ASP A 249 -19.92 16.60 -8.79
CA ASP A 249 -20.76 17.79 -8.61
C ASP A 249 -22.24 17.48 -8.88
N GLU A 250 -22.52 16.79 -9.99
CA GLU A 250 -23.87 16.37 -10.37
C GLU A 250 -24.49 15.41 -9.34
N MET A 251 -23.71 14.43 -8.85
CA MET A 251 -24.17 13.49 -7.82
C MET A 251 -24.39 14.18 -6.48
N LYS A 252 -23.55 15.15 -6.11
CA LYS A 252 -23.79 15.99 -4.92
C LYS A 252 -25.12 16.74 -5.01
N ILE A 253 -25.44 17.30 -6.17
CA ILE A 253 -26.71 18.01 -6.39
C ILE A 253 -27.90 17.03 -6.35
N LYS A 254 -27.78 15.86 -7.00
CA LYS A 254 -28.88 14.89 -7.15
C LYS A 254 -29.11 14.04 -5.90
N HIS A 255 -28.05 13.66 -5.18
CA HIS A 255 -28.09 12.70 -4.07
C HIS A 255 -27.61 13.28 -2.73
N GLY A 256 -27.11 14.51 -2.70
CA GLY A 256 -26.57 15.16 -1.50
C GLY A 256 -25.09 14.87 -1.25
N SER A 257 -24.53 15.52 -0.22
CA SER A 257 -23.16 15.23 0.25
C SER A 257 -23.07 13.81 0.84
N ARG A 258 -21.86 13.24 0.85
CA ARG A 258 -21.57 11.89 1.37
C ARG A 258 -22.50 10.81 0.78
N SER A 259 -22.72 10.84 -0.53
CA SER A 259 -23.60 9.92 -1.28
C SER A 259 -22.87 9.01 -2.26
N VAL A 260 -21.67 9.37 -2.72
CA VAL A 260 -20.92 8.66 -3.77
C VAL A 260 -19.94 7.65 -3.18
N CYS A 261 -19.95 6.43 -3.71
CA CYS A 261 -18.91 5.43 -3.48
C CYS A 261 -17.73 5.66 -4.44
N TYR A 262 -16.51 5.70 -3.93
CA TYR A 262 -15.33 5.53 -4.78
C TYR A 262 -14.90 4.06 -4.78
N LEU A 263 -14.66 3.47 -5.95
CA LEU A 263 -14.22 2.09 -6.13
C LEU A 263 -12.91 2.09 -6.92
N SER A 264 -11.82 1.66 -6.28
CA SER A 264 -10.49 1.58 -6.90
C SER A 264 -9.62 0.53 -6.22
N PHE A 265 -8.95 -0.31 -7.00
CA PHE A 265 -7.98 -1.30 -6.50
C PHE A 265 -6.53 -0.87 -6.77
N GLY A 266 -6.29 0.43 -6.93
CA GLY A 266 -4.96 0.97 -7.20
C GLY A 266 -4.53 0.79 -8.66
N SER A 267 -3.24 1.00 -8.92
CA SER A 267 -2.68 0.99 -10.28
C SER A 267 -2.46 -0.42 -10.84
N ALA A 268 -2.15 -1.39 -9.96
CA ALA A 268 -1.73 -2.74 -10.35
C ALA A 268 -2.85 -3.78 -10.26
N PHE A 269 -3.71 -3.70 -9.25
CA PHE A 269 -4.57 -4.81 -8.84
C PHE A 269 -5.95 -4.79 -9.47
N PHE A 270 -6.40 -5.99 -9.85
CA PHE A 270 -7.76 -6.25 -10.29
C PHE A 270 -8.05 -7.75 -10.12
N PRO A 271 -9.27 -8.18 -9.75
CA PRO A 271 -9.62 -9.59 -9.62
C PRO A 271 -9.82 -10.23 -11.01
N LEU A 272 -8.76 -10.29 -11.84
CA LEU A 272 -8.81 -10.72 -13.24
C LEU A 272 -9.27 -12.18 -13.42
N LEU A 273 -8.97 -13.06 -12.46
CA LEU A 273 -9.42 -14.46 -12.46
C LEU A 273 -10.81 -14.62 -11.83
N ARG A 274 -11.35 -13.55 -11.23
CA ARG A 274 -12.66 -13.53 -10.59
C ARG A 274 -13.43 -12.22 -10.87
N PRO A 275 -13.59 -11.79 -12.15
CA PRO A 275 -14.15 -10.49 -12.50
C PRO A 275 -15.62 -10.33 -12.09
N GLU A 276 -16.34 -11.42 -11.82
CA GLU A 276 -17.68 -11.40 -11.27
C GLU A 276 -17.77 -10.74 -9.89
N LEU A 277 -16.69 -10.68 -9.11
CA LEU A 277 -16.67 -9.91 -7.86
C LEU A 277 -17.05 -8.45 -8.09
N ILE A 278 -16.55 -7.85 -9.17
CA ILE A 278 -16.88 -6.49 -9.56
C ILE A 278 -18.35 -6.38 -9.94
N ARG A 279 -18.87 -7.37 -10.68
CA ARG A 279 -20.30 -7.41 -11.04
C ARG A 279 -21.18 -7.41 -9.80
N TYR A 280 -20.84 -8.18 -8.76
CA TYR A 280 -21.61 -8.20 -7.52
C TYR A 280 -21.54 -6.86 -6.78
N ILE A 281 -20.36 -6.22 -6.73
CA ILE A 281 -20.19 -4.91 -6.09
C ILE A 281 -21.01 -3.85 -6.83
N VAL A 282 -20.84 -3.74 -8.15
CA VAL A 282 -21.57 -2.77 -8.99
C VAL A 282 -23.07 -3.03 -8.94
N HIS A 283 -23.51 -4.30 -8.98
CA HIS A 283 -24.91 -4.65 -8.84
C HIS A 283 -25.48 -4.23 -7.48
N THR A 284 -24.73 -4.45 -6.39
CA THR A 284 -25.13 -4.05 -5.03
C THR A 284 -25.27 -2.54 -4.92
N LEU A 285 -24.31 -1.77 -5.45
CA LEU A 285 -24.37 -0.30 -5.49
C LEU A 285 -25.59 0.20 -6.26
N ARG A 286 -25.89 -0.42 -7.42
CA ARG A 286 -27.08 -0.08 -8.22
C ARG A 286 -28.38 -0.40 -7.50
N GLN A 287 -28.49 -1.55 -6.84
CA GLN A 287 -29.67 -1.91 -6.05
C GLN A 287 -29.89 -0.94 -4.88
N ALA A 288 -28.80 -0.48 -4.26
CA ALA A 288 -28.84 0.52 -3.19
C ALA A 288 -29.06 1.95 -3.71
N ASN A 289 -29.10 2.17 -5.03
CA ASN A 289 -29.11 3.49 -5.67
C ASN A 289 -27.98 4.41 -5.17
N THR A 290 -26.82 3.81 -4.88
CA THR A 290 -25.60 4.51 -4.46
C THR A 290 -24.81 4.91 -5.71
N PRO A 291 -24.66 6.22 -6.01
CA PRO A 291 -23.79 6.67 -7.08
C PRO A 291 -22.35 6.20 -6.86
N PHE A 292 -21.60 5.97 -7.94
CA PHE A 292 -20.22 5.53 -7.80
C PHE A 292 -19.29 6.01 -8.91
N VAL A 293 -18.03 6.26 -8.53
CA VAL A 293 -16.91 6.39 -9.46
C VAL A 293 -16.11 5.08 -9.41
N PHE A 294 -15.94 4.41 -10.54
CA PHE A 294 -15.15 3.19 -10.66
C PHE A 294 -13.87 3.44 -11.47
N ALA A 295 -12.74 3.51 -10.76
CA ALA A 295 -11.41 3.52 -11.35
C ALA A 295 -10.92 2.08 -11.54
N TYR A 296 -10.79 1.64 -12.80
CA TYR A 296 -10.55 0.23 -13.15
C TYR A 296 -9.11 -0.08 -13.59
N ALA A 297 -8.13 0.77 -13.23
CA ALA A 297 -6.72 0.52 -13.57
C ALA A 297 -6.27 -0.90 -13.15
N SER A 298 -5.41 -1.49 -13.98
CA SER A 298 -4.84 -2.82 -13.73
C SER A 298 -3.51 -2.94 -14.47
N GLY A 299 -2.43 -3.06 -13.70
CA GLY A 299 -1.07 -3.25 -14.20
C GLY A 299 -0.70 -4.73 -14.39
N ILE A 300 -1.36 -5.63 -13.67
CA ILE A 300 -1.10 -7.09 -13.78
C ILE A 300 -1.63 -7.67 -15.10
N GLY A 301 -2.70 -7.10 -15.64
CA GLY A 301 -3.29 -7.57 -16.89
C GLY A 301 -4.53 -6.79 -17.31
N PRO A 302 -5.01 -6.98 -18.55
CA PRO A 302 -6.14 -6.22 -19.08
C PRO A 302 -7.45 -6.62 -18.39
N VAL A 303 -8.23 -5.62 -17.97
CA VAL A 303 -9.59 -5.83 -17.46
C VAL A 303 -10.49 -6.38 -18.58
N PRO A 304 -11.36 -7.38 -18.30
CA PRO A 304 -12.25 -7.94 -19.32
C PRO A 304 -13.18 -6.90 -19.96
N GLU A 305 -13.19 -6.83 -21.29
CA GLU A 305 -13.95 -5.85 -22.07
C GLU A 305 -15.47 -5.99 -21.93
N ASP A 306 -15.96 -7.21 -21.71
CA ASP A 306 -17.36 -7.47 -21.39
C ASP A 306 -17.78 -6.82 -20.06
N LEU A 307 -16.94 -6.91 -19.03
CA LEU A 307 -17.18 -6.25 -17.74
C LEU A 307 -17.20 -4.72 -17.89
N LEU A 308 -16.29 -4.15 -18.68
CA LEU A 308 -16.25 -2.70 -18.92
C LEU A 308 -17.53 -2.24 -19.63
N ARG A 309 -17.96 -2.93 -20.69
CA ARG A 309 -19.21 -2.61 -21.40
C ARG A 309 -20.46 -2.76 -20.53
N GLU A 310 -20.47 -3.69 -19.57
CA GLU A 310 -21.55 -3.80 -18.57
C GLU A 310 -21.57 -2.61 -17.61
N CYS A 311 -20.40 -2.01 -17.32
CA CYS A 311 -20.25 -0.88 -16.43
C CYS A 311 -20.48 0.48 -17.13
N GLU A 312 -20.26 0.54 -18.44
CA GLU A 312 -20.51 1.72 -19.25
C GLU A 312 -22.00 2.09 -19.29
N GLY A 313 -22.29 3.39 -19.15
CA GLY A 313 -23.65 3.91 -19.26
C GLY A 313 -24.59 3.54 -18.10
N ILE A 314 -24.08 2.98 -17.00
CA ILE A 314 -24.86 2.80 -15.77
C ILE A 314 -25.30 4.17 -15.25
N GLU A 315 -26.60 4.33 -15.00
CA GLU A 315 -27.11 5.54 -14.33
C GLU A 315 -26.45 5.70 -12.96
N ASN A 316 -25.96 6.92 -12.67
CA ASN A 316 -25.20 7.24 -11.46
C ASN A 316 -23.88 6.45 -11.33
N GLY A 317 -23.33 5.93 -12.43
CA GLY A 317 -22.02 5.30 -12.49
C GLY A 317 -21.06 6.10 -13.38
N CYS A 318 -19.84 6.35 -12.90
CA CYS A 318 -18.76 6.96 -13.67
C CYS A 318 -17.58 6.01 -13.79
N LEU A 319 -17.38 5.42 -14.97
CA LEU A 319 -16.25 4.56 -15.27
C LEU A 319 -15.05 5.41 -15.75
N VAL A 320 -13.85 5.11 -15.23
CA VAL A 320 -12.60 5.78 -15.63
C VAL A 320 -11.43 4.82 -15.48
N ARG A 321 -10.45 4.84 -16.38
CA ARG A 321 -9.28 3.94 -16.26
C ARG A 321 -8.40 4.34 -15.08
N PHE A 322 -7.93 5.59 -15.07
CA PHE A 322 -7.22 6.22 -13.96
C PHE A 322 -8.01 7.44 -13.54
N GLY A 323 -8.48 7.47 -12.29
CA GLY A 323 -9.24 8.61 -11.75
C GLY A 323 -8.35 9.56 -10.96
N PRO A 324 -8.74 10.84 -10.81
CA PRO A 324 -8.04 11.79 -9.96
C PRO A 324 -8.33 11.47 -8.47
N GLN A 325 -7.73 10.41 -7.93
CA GLN A 325 -8.10 9.78 -6.65
C GLN A 325 -8.21 10.78 -5.50
N TRP A 326 -7.21 11.64 -5.30
CA TRP A 326 -7.26 12.69 -4.28
C TRP A 326 -8.46 13.63 -4.46
N ALA A 327 -8.74 14.06 -5.70
CA ALA A 327 -9.91 14.91 -5.97
C ALA A 327 -11.22 14.19 -5.68
N VAL A 328 -11.31 12.88 -5.98
CA VAL A 328 -12.51 12.08 -5.66
C VAL A 328 -12.67 11.96 -4.15
N LEU A 329 -11.64 11.53 -3.43
CA LEU A 329 -11.69 11.32 -1.97
C LEU A 329 -11.99 12.62 -1.22
N ASN A 330 -11.40 13.73 -1.65
CA ASN A 330 -11.58 15.04 -1.02
C ASN A 330 -12.85 15.78 -1.47
N HIS A 331 -13.66 15.20 -2.37
CA HIS A 331 -14.92 15.80 -2.80
C HIS A 331 -16.03 15.54 -1.79
N GLU A 332 -16.84 16.57 -1.45
CA GLU A 332 -17.92 16.45 -0.45
C GLU A 332 -19.00 15.41 -0.79
N ALA A 333 -19.14 15.04 -2.07
CA ALA A 333 -20.03 13.97 -2.49
C ALA A 333 -19.58 12.60 -1.99
N THR A 334 -18.29 12.38 -1.75
CA THR A 334 -17.72 11.06 -1.47
C THR A 334 -18.06 10.61 -0.06
N SER A 335 -18.67 9.43 0.02
CA SER A 335 -19.19 8.81 1.23
C SER A 335 -18.22 7.81 1.82
N PHE A 336 -17.75 6.87 0.99
CA PHE A 336 -16.85 5.78 1.40
C PHE A 336 -16.02 5.29 0.20
N PHE A 337 -14.94 4.60 0.51
CA PHE A 337 -13.96 4.11 -0.46
C PHE A 337 -13.85 2.58 -0.40
N ILE A 338 -14.32 1.89 -1.45
CA ILE A 338 -14.00 0.48 -1.66
C ILE A 338 -12.61 0.36 -2.26
N THR A 339 -11.68 -0.22 -1.49
CA THR A 339 -10.26 -0.24 -1.84
C THR A 339 -9.57 -1.54 -1.50
N HIS A 340 -8.50 -1.81 -2.23
CA HIS A 340 -7.51 -2.84 -1.91
C HIS A 340 -6.65 -2.52 -0.67
N CYS A 341 -6.75 -1.33 -0.07
CA CYS A 341 -5.96 -0.91 1.10
C CYS A 341 -4.44 -0.84 0.89
N GLY A 342 -3.96 -0.55 -0.32
CA GLY A 342 -2.53 -0.23 -0.54
C GLY A 342 -2.10 1.03 0.21
N SER A 343 -0.83 1.10 0.63
CA SER A 343 -0.29 2.15 1.52
C SER A 343 -0.70 3.58 1.14
N ASN A 344 -0.55 3.99 -0.13
CA ASN A 344 -0.84 5.36 -0.55
C ASN A 344 -2.35 5.67 -0.52
N SER A 345 -3.18 4.78 -1.07
CA SER A 345 -4.64 4.91 -1.05
C SER A 345 -5.19 4.98 0.38
N THR A 346 -4.60 4.20 1.30
CA THR A 346 -4.94 4.27 2.73
C THR A 346 -4.60 5.63 3.32
N GLY A 347 -3.40 6.16 3.05
CA GLY A 347 -3.00 7.49 3.50
C GLY A 347 -3.91 8.60 2.98
N GLU A 348 -4.29 8.56 1.70
CA GLU A 348 -5.21 9.55 1.10
C GLU A 348 -6.61 9.47 1.72
N ALA A 349 -7.12 8.27 1.98
CA ALA A 349 -8.43 8.10 2.61
C ALA A 349 -8.45 8.62 4.06
N ILE A 350 -7.37 8.38 4.81
CA ILE A 350 -7.21 8.91 6.18
C ILE A 350 -7.20 10.44 6.14
N LEU A 351 -6.41 11.06 5.25
CA LEU A 351 -6.35 12.51 5.13
C LEU A 351 -7.66 13.15 4.66
N ALA A 352 -8.41 12.47 3.80
CA ALA A 352 -9.71 12.93 3.32
C ALA A 352 -10.87 12.59 4.26
N GLU A 353 -10.59 11.92 5.39
CA GLU A 353 -11.59 11.45 6.36
C GLU A 353 -12.71 10.60 5.71
N VAL A 354 -12.32 9.73 4.77
CA VAL A 354 -13.25 8.84 4.05
C VAL A 354 -13.17 7.42 4.60
N PRO A 355 -14.26 6.86 5.15
CA PRO A 355 -14.31 5.47 5.60
C PRO A 355 -13.96 4.47 4.51
N ILE A 356 -13.25 3.41 4.89
CA ILE A 356 -12.79 2.37 3.97
C ILE A 356 -13.69 1.13 4.01
N VAL A 357 -13.91 0.55 2.83
CA VAL A 357 -14.46 -0.80 2.65
C VAL A 357 -13.37 -1.65 1.99
N SER A 358 -12.78 -2.58 2.75
CA SER A 358 -11.56 -3.27 2.34
C SER A 358 -11.81 -4.54 1.52
N ILE A 359 -11.06 -4.68 0.42
CA ILE A 359 -10.92 -5.90 -0.39
C ILE A 359 -9.42 -6.11 -0.70
N PRO A 360 -8.60 -6.50 0.30
CA PRO A 360 -7.15 -6.61 0.13
C PRO A 360 -6.76 -7.84 -0.70
N PHE A 361 -5.81 -7.69 -1.62
CA PHE A 361 -5.29 -8.78 -2.45
C PHE A 361 -4.08 -9.47 -1.82
N PHE A 362 -2.92 -8.82 -1.84
CA PHE A 362 -1.68 -9.31 -1.22
C PHE A 362 -0.72 -8.15 -0.89
N GLY A 363 0.43 -8.47 -0.29
CA GLY A 363 1.47 -7.51 0.05
C GLY A 363 1.25 -6.95 1.45
N ASP A 364 1.15 -5.63 1.56
CA ASP A 364 0.85 -4.88 2.79
C ASP A 364 -0.65 -4.66 3.03
N GLN A 365 -1.45 -4.93 2.01
CA GLN A 365 -2.88 -4.61 1.94
C GLN A 365 -3.71 -5.23 3.07
N ALA A 366 -3.47 -6.49 3.41
CA ALA A 366 -4.24 -7.18 4.44
C ALA A 366 -3.90 -6.68 5.85
N GLN A 367 -2.66 -6.24 6.08
CA GLN A 367 -2.21 -5.66 7.34
C GLN A 367 -2.81 -4.27 7.53
N TYR A 368 -2.84 -3.44 6.49
CA TYR A 368 -3.58 -2.18 6.51
C TYR A 368 -5.08 -2.40 6.72
N ALA A 369 -5.70 -3.35 6.02
CA ALA A 369 -7.11 -3.67 6.21
C ALA A 369 -7.41 -4.09 7.66
N ALA A 370 -6.61 -4.98 8.25
CA ALA A 370 -6.77 -5.39 9.65
C ALA A 370 -6.58 -4.21 10.62
N LEU A 371 -5.57 -3.37 10.39
CA LEU A 371 -5.34 -2.17 11.19
C LEU A 371 -6.57 -1.24 11.16
N LEU A 372 -7.08 -0.92 9.98
CA LEU A 372 -8.17 0.03 9.79
C LEU A 372 -9.52 -0.51 10.30
N THR A 373 -9.82 -1.77 10.03
CA THR A 373 -11.15 -2.34 10.26
C THR A 373 -11.29 -2.97 11.65
N GLU A 374 -10.21 -3.57 12.17
CA GLU A 374 -10.27 -4.39 13.39
C GLU A 374 -9.56 -3.76 14.59
N VAL A 375 -8.65 -2.81 14.37
CA VAL A 375 -7.92 -2.12 15.45
C VAL A 375 -8.42 -0.69 15.61
N LEU A 376 -8.50 0.08 14.52
CA LEU A 376 -8.93 1.48 14.52
C LEU A 376 -10.43 1.66 14.31
N HIS A 377 -11.13 0.64 13.79
CA HIS A 377 -12.56 0.65 13.53
C HIS A 377 -13.05 1.82 12.64
N VAL A 378 -12.23 2.20 11.65
CA VAL A 378 -12.51 3.26 10.66
C VAL A 378 -12.88 2.70 9.28
N GLY A 379 -13.20 1.40 9.21
CA GLY A 379 -13.62 0.75 7.98
C GLY A 379 -14.25 -0.62 8.21
N ILE A 380 -14.69 -1.24 7.12
CA ILE A 380 -15.35 -2.56 7.10
C ILE A 380 -14.60 -3.50 6.17
N ASP A 381 -14.41 -4.76 6.58
CA ASP A 381 -13.85 -5.82 5.74
C ASP A 381 -14.96 -6.60 5.03
N LEU A 382 -14.94 -6.65 3.68
CA LEU A 382 -15.89 -7.43 2.91
C LEU A 382 -15.53 -8.92 2.90
N LYS A 383 -15.66 -9.55 4.07
CA LYS A 383 -15.23 -10.94 4.32
C LYS A 383 -15.75 -11.94 3.27
N GLN A 384 -16.99 -11.80 2.81
CA GLN A 384 -17.58 -12.74 1.85
C GLN A 384 -17.04 -12.61 0.42
N THR A 385 -16.26 -11.57 0.08
CA THR A 385 -15.59 -11.47 -1.23
C THR A 385 -14.29 -12.28 -1.29
N LYS A 386 -13.74 -12.68 -0.13
CA LYS A 386 -12.46 -13.38 -0.01
C LYS A 386 -12.44 -14.63 -0.88
N THR A 387 -11.35 -14.79 -1.62
CA THR A 387 -11.12 -15.88 -2.57
C THR A 387 -9.72 -16.44 -2.33
N PHE A 388 -9.65 -17.46 -1.47
CA PHE A 388 -8.41 -18.14 -1.11
C PHE A 388 -7.97 -19.13 -2.20
N GLN A 389 -6.68 -19.49 -2.23
CA GLN A 389 -6.13 -20.44 -3.21
C GLN A 389 -6.66 -21.87 -3.06
N HIS A 390 -6.99 -22.27 -1.82
CA HIS A 390 -7.53 -23.60 -1.52
C HIS A 390 -8.80 -23.46 -0.67
N PRO A 391 -9.91 -22.99 -1.25
CA PRO A 391 -11.13 -22.68 -0.50
C PRO A 391 -11.78 -23.92 0.14
N ASP A 392 -11.52 -25.12 -0.39
CA ASP A 392 -11.98 -26.38 0.21
C ASP A 392 -11.27 -26.71 1.55
N LEU A 393 -10.09 -26.14 1.77
CA LEU A 393 -9.29 -26.34 2.98
C LEU A 393 -9.33 -25.10 3.90
N TYR A 394 -9.42 -23.92 3.30
CA TYR A 394 -9.27 -22.63 3.96
C TYR A 394 -10.47 -21.74 3.62
N ASN A 395 -11.50 -21.77 4.46
CA ASN A 395 -12.69 -20.94 4.31
C ASN A 395 -13.31 -20.48 5.64
N ILE A 396 -12.63 -20.66 6.78
CA ILE A 396 -13.13 -20.24 8.10
C ILE A 396 -12.16 -19.22 8.69
N LEU A 397 -12.56 -17.96 8.77
CA LEU A 397 -11.71 -16.93 9.35
C LEU A 397 -11.44 -17.18 10.84
N TYR A 398 -10.42 -16.50 11.39
CA TYR A 398 -10.06 -16.63 12.81
C TYR A 398 -11.20 -16.35 13.80
N ASP A 399 -12.18 -15.54 13.40
CA ASP A 399 -13.38 -15.20 14.18
C ASP A 399 -14.52 -16.21 14.03
N GLY A 400 -14.30 -17.30 13.28
CA GLY A 400 -15.30 -18.34 13.00
C GLY A 400 -16.20 -18.06 11.80
N THR A 401 -16.03 -16.92 11.11
CA THR A 401 -16.81 -16.61 9.90
C THR A 401 -16.51 -17.60 8.79
N VAL A 402 -17.55 -18.28 8.29
CA VAL A 402 -17.44 -19.16 7.12
C VAL A 402 -17.60 -18.34 5.84
N ILE A 403 -16.61 -18.40 4.96
CA ILE A 403 -16.64 -17.78 3.65
C ILE A 403 -17.39 -18.70 2.68
N VAL A 404 -18.57 -18.26 2.26
CA VAL A 404 -19.43 -18.98 1.30
C VAL A 404 -19.44 -18.32 -0.08
N GLY A 405 -18.79 -17.16 -0.22
CA GLY A 405 -18.74 -16.37 -1.44
C GLY A 405 -19.95 -15.43 -1.61
N PRO A 406 -19.80 -14.36 -2.41
CA PRO A 406 -20.88 -13.39 -2.64
C PRO A 406 -22.12 -14.02 -3.27
N GLU A 407 -21.96 -15.07 -4.09
CA GLU A 407 -23.05 -15.77 -4.77
C GLU A 407 -24.04 -16.41 -3.79
N ALA A 408 -23.52 -17.00 -2.73
CA ALA A 408 -24.33 -17.63 -1.69
C ALA A 408 -24.82 -16.61 -0.68
N ALA A 409 -24.00 -15.62 -0.31
CA ALA A 409 -24.36 -14.56 0.63
C ALA A 409 -25.54 -13.72 0.12
N ILE A 410 -25.51 -13.30 -1.15
CA ILE A 410 -26.61 -12.53 -1.78
C ILE A 410 -27.91 -13.34 -1.79
N LYS A 411 -27.85 -14.65 -2.06
CA LYS A 411 -29.04 -15.53 -2.09
C LYS A 411 -29.68 -15.75 -0.72
N LYS A 412 -28.91 -15.67 0.37
CA LYS A 412 -29.41 -15.88 1.73
C LYS A 412 -30.12 -14.66 2.31
N GLY A 413 -30.05 -13.50 1.64
CA GLY A 413 -30.72 -12.29 2.09
C GLY A 413 -29.95 -11.53 3.17
N ASP A 414 -28.67 -11.83 3.38
CA ASP A 414 -27.80 -11.16 4.39
C ASP A 414 -27.44 -9.70 4.02
N GLY A 415 -28.20 -9.05 3.13
CA GLY A 415 -28.01 -7.65 2.77
C GLY A 415 -26.77 -7.40 1.90
N GLY A 416 -26.59 -8.15 0.81
CA GLY A 416 -25.47 -7.95 -0.12
C GLY A 416 -24.08 -8.11 0.53
N CYS A 417 -23.00 -7.86 -0.21
CA CYS A 417 -21.65 -7.94 0.35
C CYS A 417 -21.41 -6.93 1.50
N MET A 418 -22.26 -5.90 1.63
CA MET A 418 -22.15 -4.78 2.57
C MET A 418 -23.11 -4.96 3.76
N GLY A 419 -23.09 -6.13 4.41
CA GLY A 419 -23.98 -6.46 5.52
C GLY A 419 -23.97 -5.40 6.62
N LYS A 420 -25.14 -5.17 7.23
CA LYS A 420 -25.29 -4.33 8.43
C LYS A 420 -24.63 -5.04 9.60
N ASP A 421 -23.45 -4.58 10.02
CA ASP A 421 -22.92 -4.92 11.34
C ASP A 421 -23.79 -4.20 12.39
N GLU A 422 -24.84 -4.86 12.86
CA GLU A 422 -25.49 -4.53 14.12
C GLU A 422 -24.59 -4.99 15.26
N GLY A 423 -23.52 -4.23 15.52
CA GLY A 423 -22.74 -4.36 16.73
C GLY A 423 -23.63 -4.04 17.93
N GLU A 424 -23.88 -5.04 18.77
CA GLU A 424 -24.55 -4.92 20.07
C GLU A 424 -23.78 -3.97 21.00
N GLY A 425 -23.99 -2.67 20.85
CA GLY A 425 -23.68 -1.66 21.84
C GLY A 425 -24.66 -1.74 23.00
N ARG A 426 -24.57 -2.79 23.83
CA ARG A 426 -25.25 -2.86 25.12
C ARG A 426 -24.66 -1.78 26.04
N ARG A 427 -25.26 -0.60 26.07
CA ARG A 427 -25.14 0.31 27.21
C ARG A 427 -25.72 -0.42 28.42
N ARG A 428 -24.88 -0.71 29.40
CA ARG A 428 -25.33 -1.02 30.75
C ARG A 428 -25.66 0.31 31.40
N ASP A 429 -26.95 0.65 31.42
CA ASP A 429 -27.45 1.64 32.36
C ASP A 429 -27.59 0.91 33.70
N GLU A 430 -26.68 1.20 34.64
CA GLU A 430 -26.86 0.86 36.04
C GLU A 430 -27.71 1.96 36.69
N ASP A 431 -28.82 1.55 37.28
CA ASP A 431 -29.69 2.34 38.15
C ASP A 431 -28.87 3.05 39.24
N THR A 432 -28.98 4.37 39.32
CA THR A 432 -29.00 5.08 40.60
C THR A 432 -29.86 6.34 40.44
N ASP A 433 -31.07 6.27 40.97
CA ASP A 433 -31.87 7.43 41.36
C ASP A 433 -31.11 8.24 42.42
N GLU A 434 -30.98 9.55 42.23
CA GLU A 434 -31.16 10.54 43.30
C GLU A 434 -31.37 11.95 42.69
N GLU A 435 -32.41 12.62 43.19
CA GLU A 435 -32.95 13.91 42.75
C GLU A 435 -32.02 15.09 43.08
N GLY A 436 -31.97 16.11 42.21
CA GLY A 436 -31.28 17.37 42.54
C GLY A 436 -31.31 18.44 41.45
N GLU A 437 -32.34 19.30 41.54
CA GLU A 437 -32.51 20.69 41.08
C GLU A 437 -31.70 21.32 39.91
N ARG A 438 -32.46 22.09 39.12
CA ARG A 438 -32.14 22.92 37.94
C ARG A 438 -31.01 23.93 38.17
N ASP A 439 -30.22 24.14 37.12
CA ASP A 439 -29.80 25.47 36.67
C ASP A 439 -29.67 25.48 35.13
N ASP A 440 -30.31 26.47 34.49
CA ASP A 440 -30.30 26.75 33.05
C ASP A 440 -29.08 27.64 32.72
N GLU A 441 -28.07 27.12 32.00
CA GLU A 441 -27.13 27.93 31.22
C GLU A 441 -26.77 27.24 29.89
N PRO A 442 -26.57 27.99 28.79
CA PRO A 442 -26.42 27.42 27.45
C PRO A 442 -25.02 26.85 27.23
N GLU A 443 -24.91 25.54 27.03
CA GLU A 443 -23.66 24.90 26.59
C GLU A 443 -23.25 25.40 25.19
N GLN A 444 -22.16 26.17 25.18
CA GLN A 444 -21.28 26.31 24.03
C GLN A 444 -20.77 24.92 23.64
N ARG A 445 -21.12 24.46 22.43
CA ARG A 445 -20.37 23.39 21.76
C ARG A 445 -19.02 23.95 21.33
N ASP A 446 -18.06 23.94 22.24
CA ASP A 446 -16.65 23.96 21.90
C ASP A 446 -16.06 22.57 22.19
N GLY A 447 -15.29 22.06 21.25
CA GLY A 447 -14.87 20.67 21.21
C GLY A 447 -14.22 20.25 19.89
N THR A 448 -13.70 21.20 19.11
CA THR A 448 -12.57 20.92 18.23
C THR A 448 -11.32 20.99 19.09
N VAL A 449 -10.71 19.84 19.40
CA VAL A 449 -9.38 19.83 20.00
C VAL A 449 -8.40 20.22 18.88
N PRO A 450 -7.67 21.35 18.97
CA PRO A 450 -6.65 21.67 17.99
C PRO A 450 -5.49 20.68 18.14
N PHE A 451 -5.13 20.02 17.05
CA PHE A 451 -3.94 19.18 16.99
C PHE A 451 -2.73 20.10 16.75
N GLU A 452 -2.08 20.57 17.82
CA GLU A 452 -0.80 21.28 17.73
C GLU A 452 0.36 20.27 17.76
N TYR A 453 1.12 20.24 16.66
CA TYR A 453 2.31 19.43 16.48
C TYR A 453 3.56 20.22 16.94
N GLU A 454 4.24 19.73 17.99
CA GLU A 454 5.64 20.06 18.27
C GLU A 454 6.44 18.76 18.40
N GLY A 455 6.79 18.16 17.25
CA GLY A 455 7.66 16.99 17.15
C GLY A 455 8.98 17.34 16.46
N ALA A 456 10.11 16.97 17.07
CA ALA A 456 11.46 17.34 16.67
C ALA A 456 11.74 17.13 15.17
N GLY A 457 12.09 18.23 14.49
CA GLY A 457 12.26 18.33 13.06
C GLY A 457 13.34 17.42 12.47
N VAL A 458 12.90 16.59 11.51
CA VAL A 458 13.58 16.33 10.23
C VAL A 458 12.47 16.20 9.17
N HIS A 459 12.17 17.28 8.45
CA HIS A 459 11.31 17.20 7.25
C HIS A 459 12.12 16.55 6.13
N LEU A 460 12.10 15.22 6.07
CA LEU A 460 12.57 14.47 4.91
C LEU A 460 11.41 14.35 3.93
N VAL A 461 11.33 15.26 2.96
CA VAL A 461 10.41 15.13 1.82
C VAL A 461 11.03 14.10 0.88
N LEU A 462 10.58 12.86 0.98
CA LEU A 462 10.93 11.81 0.02
C LEU A 462 9.99 11.97 -1.17
N HIS A 463 10.53 12.34 -2.33
CA HIS A 463 9.78 12.23 -3.58
C HIS A 463 9.63 10.73 -3.91
N TYR A 464 8.61 10.11 -3.32
CA TYR A 464 8.19 8.77 -3.69
C TYR A 464 7.48 8.89 -5.04
N VAL A 465 8.21 8.55 -6.10
CA VAL A 465 7.63 8.31 -7.41
C VAL A 465 7.35 6.81 -7.47
N ASP A 466 6.16 6.47 -7.97
CA ASP A 466 5.49 5.17 -8.11
C ASP A 466 6.37 3.89 -8.04
N HIS A 467 5.77 2.74 -7.72
CA HIS A 467 6.41 1.42 -7.52
C HIS A 467 7.33 0.91 -8.66
N TYR A 468 7.47 1.68 -9.74
CA TYR A 468 8.27 1.41 -10.93
C TYR A 468 9.36 2.45 -11.23
N ASP A 469 9.43 3.59 -10.55
CA ASP A 469 10.51 4.58 -10.81
C ASP A 469 11.82 4.14 -10.16
N ARG A 470 12.83 3.89 -10.99
CA ARG A 470 14.11 3.36 -10.52
C ARG A 470 15.13 4.45 -10.33
N SER A 471 14.73 5.31 -9.42
CA SER A 471 15.52 6.40 -8.92
C SER A 471 16.14 5.99 -7.59
N ILE A 472 17.36 6.46 -7.34
CA ILE A 472 18.02 6.36 -6.04
C ILE A 472 18.12 7.76 -5.47
N LEU A 473 17.91 7.87 -4.17
CA LEU A 473 17.95 9.13 -3.48
C LEU A 473 19.27 9.30 -2.74
N ILE A 474 19.97 10.39 -3.05
CA ILE A 474 21.26 10.72 -2.45
C ILE A 474 21.08 11.94 -1.55
N LEU A 475 21.42 11.77 -0.28
CA LEU A 475 21.43 12.83 0.72
C LEU A 475 22.88 13.21 1.01
N ASN A 476 23.21 14.48 0.80
CA ASN A 476 24.50 15.05 1.17
C ASN A 476 24.30 16.11 2.26
N ASN A 477 24.92 15.87 3.41
CA ASN A 477 24.94 16.84 4.48
C ASN A 477 25.93 17.95 4.11
N LEU A 478 25.42 19.10 3.63
CA LEU A 478 26.22 20.30 3.47
C LEU A 478 26.58 20.81 4.87
N GLN A 479 27.71 20.37 5.42
CA GLN A 479 28.41 21.09 6.48
C GLN A 479 29.44 22.01 5.83
N SER A 480 29.07 23.29 5.76
CA SER A 480 29.92 24.41 6.15
C SER A 480 29.07 25.34 7.01
#